data_AF-A0A0D6LF74-F1
#
_entry.id   AF-A0A0D6LF74-F1
#
_cell.length_a   1.000
_cell.length_b   1.000
_cell.length_c   1.000
_cell.angle_alpha   90.00
_cell.angle_beta   90.00
_cell.angle_gamma   90.00
#
_symmetry.space_group_name_H-M   'P 1'
#
loop_
_entity.id
_entity.type
_entity.pdbx_description
1 polymer ?
#
loop_
_entity_poly.entity_id
_entity_poly.type
_entity_poly.pdbx_seq_one_letter_code
_entity_poly.pdbx_strand_id
1 'polypeptide(L)'
;MVKTRTLLFQEFPNDVLARIFRFLDCKTLLNCELTCKRWSNVIEEHLEALPKLSTDQIRILFDEAEVFIYPIDEKRCPVRYAMPSLQLEKLLRANRDTVVDIGLEECSPPHLFTDQLLDALLPGLTCVRLWNNGKSGNYGISDRSINKLAR
;
A
#
# COMPACT_ATOMS: atom_id res chain seq x y z
N MET A 1 6.30 40.42 22.44
CA MET A 1 6.32 39.49 21.29
C MET A 1 6.56 38.09 21.81
N VAL A 2 5.56 37.21 21.73
CA VAL A 2 5.76 35.79 22.00
C VAL A 2 6.50 35.22 20.78
N LYS A 3 7.77 34.85 20.93
CA LYS A 3 8.46 34.01 19.94
C LYS A 3 7.81 32.64 20.01
N THR A 4 6.88 32.37 19.12
CA THR A 4 6.42 31.00 18.88
C THR A 4 7.64 30.23 18.38
N ARG A 5 8.27 29.42 19.25
CA ARG A 5 9.28 28.46 18.81
C ARG A 5 8.55 27.46 17.93
N THR A 6 8.79 27.53 16.62
CA THR A 6 8.37 26.47 15.71
C THR A 6 9.16 25.23 16.10
N LEU A 7 8.53 24.29 16.81
CA LEU A 7 9.12 22.98 17.02
C LEU A 7 9.28 22.34 15.65
N LEU A 8 10.53 22.10 15.25
CA LEU A 8 10.79 21.33 14.04
C LEU A 8 10.45 19.87 14.37
N PHE A 9 9.66 19.20 13.54
CA PHE A 9 9.41 17.76 13.69
C PHE A 9 10.71 16.92 13.76
N GLN A 10 11.83 17.49 13.33
CA GLN A 10 13.17 16.92 13.47
C GLN A 10 13.66 16.82 14.93
N GLU A 11 13.05 17.52 15.88
CA GLU A 11 13.45 17.51 17.30
C GLU A 11 12.68 16.48 18.13
N PHE A 12 11.55 15.96 17.63
CA PHE A 12 10.77 14.97 18.36
C PHE A 12 11.49 13.62 18.42
N PRO A 13 11.46 12.92 19.57
CA PRO A 13 11.85 11.51 19.64
C PRO A 13 11.07 10.62 18.66
N ASN A 14 11.68 9.51 18.24
CA ASN A 14 11.08 8.62 17.23
C ASN A 14 9.76 7.99 17.70
N ASP A 15 9.62 7.66 18.99
CA ASP A 15 8.40 7.13 19.59
C ASP A 15 7.25 8.16 19.57
N VAL A 16 7.58 9.45 19.75
CA VAL A 16 6.61 10.54 19.65
C VAL A 16 6.16 10.71 18.19
N LEU A 17 7.10 10.67 17.23
CA LEU A 17 6.76 10.68 15.80
C LEU A 17 5.87 9.50 15.42
N ALA A 18 6.19 8.28 15.87
CA ALA A 18 5.37 7.11 15.64
C ALA A 18 3.95 7.29 16.20
N ARG A 19 3.81 7.84 17.42
CA ARG A 19 2.50 8.15 18.01
C ARG A 19 1.70 9.17 17.21
N ILE A 20 2.36 10.18 16.63
CA ILE A 20 1.70 11.16 15.75
C ILE A 20 1.22 10.47 14.47
N PHE A 21 2.08 9.64 13.87
CA PHE A 21 1.79 8.88 12.65
C PHE A 21 0.57 7.96 12.79
N ARG A 22 0.28 7.47 14.01
CA ARG A 22 -0.92 6.64 14.27
C ARG A 22 -2.26 7.36 14.01
N PHE A 23 -2.28 8.68 13.93
CA PHE A 23 -3.49 9.46 13.66
C PHE A 23 -3.62 9.88 12.18
N LEU A 24 -2.66 9.53 11.33
CA LEU A 24 -2.66 9.87 9.91
C LEU A 24 -3.34 8.77 9.09
N ASP A 25 -3.99 9.13 7.98
CA ASP A 25 -4.47 8.12 7.04
C ASP A 25 -3.30 7.47 6.27
N CYS A 26 -3.53 6.31 5.65
CA CYS A 26 -2.48 5.60 4.91
C CYS A 26 -1.86 6.48 3.80
N LYS A 27 -2.64 7.38 3.20
CA LYS A 27 -2.17 8.26 2.13
C LYS A 27 -1.14 9.26 2.65
N THR A 28 -1.45 9.87 3.80
CA THR A 28 -0.58 10.85 4.43
C THR A 28 0.67 10.18 4.99
N LEU A 29 0.55 8.95 5.52
CA LEU A 29 1.69 8.16 5.97
C LEU A 29 2.69 7.88 4.85
N LEU A 30 2.20 7.52 3.67
CA LEU A 30 3.05 7.32 2.50
C LEU A 30 3.79 8.61 2.10
N ASN A 31 3.13 9.77 2.16
CA ASN A 31 3.79 11.05 1.92
C ASN A 31 4.85 11.35 3.01
N CYS A 32 4.57 11.00 4.27
CA CYS A 32 5.54 11.12 5.35
C CYS A 32 6.79 10.26 5.09
N GLU A 33 6.62 9.03 4.59
CA GLU A 33 7.73 8.15 4.23
C GLU A 33 8.69 8.78 3.21
N LEU A 34 8.15 9.49 2.22
CA LEU A 34 8.92 10.16 1.16
C LEU A 34 9.60 11.46 1.63
N THR A 35 9.26 11.96 2.81
CA THR A 35 9.76 13.27 3.28
C THR A 35 11.24 13.21 3.65
N CYS A 36 11.67 12.18 4.39
CA CYS A 36 13.08 11.98 4.73
C CYS A 36 13.37 10.55 5.22
N LYS A 37 14.65 10.14 5.16
CA LYS A 37 15.10 8.80 5.62
C LYS A 37 14.66 8.48 7.05
N ARG A 38 14.69 9.47 7.94
CA ARG A 38 14.30 9.28 9.33
C ARG A 38 12.82 8.90 9.45
N TRP A 39 11.95 9.58 8.72
CA TRP A 39 10.51 9.29 8.76
C TRP A 39 10.21 7.93 8.13
N SER A 40 10.89 7.60 7.03
CA SER A 40 10.84 6.25 6.45
C SER A 40 11.20 5.17 7.48
N ASN A 41 12.31 5.33 8.21
CA ASN A 41 12.73 4.34 9.21
C ASN A 41 11.73 4.24 10.36
N VAL A 42 11.22 5.36 10.87
CA VAL A 42 10.22 5.36 11.96
C VAL A 42 8.94 4.64 11.53
N ILE A 43 8.47 4.88 10.30
CA ILE A 43 7.29 4.20 9.75
C ILE A 43 7.55 2.70 9.63
N GLU A 44 8.69 2.30 9.08
CA GLU A 44 9.07 0.90 8.86
C GLU A 44 9.18 0.12 10.18
N GLU A 45 9.81 0.72 11.20
CA GLU A 45 9.96 0.12 12.54
C GLU A 45 8.64 -0.04 13.30
N HIS A 46 7.59 0.72 12.94
CA HIS A 46 6.31 0.75 13.65
C HIS A 46 5.12 0.31 12.81
N LEU A 47 5.35 -0.35 11.67
CA LEU A 47 4.31 -0.71 10.69
C LEU A 47 3.09 -1.37 11.33
N GLU A 48 3.27 -2.28 12.28
CA GLU A 48 2.19 -3.01 12.95
C GLU A 48 1.22 -2.11 13.72
N ALA A 49 1.71 -1.01 14.31
CA ALA A 49 0.91 -0.08 15.10
C ALA A 49 0.28 1.04 14.26
N LEU A 50 0.65 1.16 12.99
CA LEU A 50 0.18 2.20 12.09
C LEU A 50 -1.17 1.85 11.45
N PRO A 51 -1.98 2.88 11.10
CA PRO A 51 -3.23 2.74 10.39
C PRO A 51 -3.14 1.83 9.16
N LYS A 52 -4.04 0.85 9.15
CA LYS A 52 -4.22 -0.12 8.07
C LYS A 52 -5.39 0.30 7.18
N LEU A 53 -5.43 -0.29 6.00
CA LEU A 53 -6.60 -0.22 5.13
C LEU A 53 -7.80 -0.82 5.87
N SER A 54 -8.94 -0.14 5.80
CA SER A 54 -10.18 -0.57 6.45
C SER A 54 -11.00 -1.52 5.57
N THR A 55 -10.33 -2.24 4.66
CA THR A 55 -10.94 -3.14 3.69
C THR A 55 -10.08 -4.39 3.52
N ASP A 56 -10.76 -5.49 3.27
CA ASP A 56 -10.20 -6.80 3.02
C ASP A 56 -10.06 -7.11 1.52
N GLN A 57 -10.74 -6.33 0.68
CA GLN A 57 -10.72 -6.48 -0.76
C GLN A 57 -10.21 -5.21 -1.42
N ILE A 58 -9.18 -5.33 -2.25
CA ILE A 58 -8.61 -4.21 -2.97
C ILE A 58 -8.62 -4.46 -4.47
N ARG A 59 -8.97 -3.45 -5.26
CA ARG A 59 -8.70 -3.43 -6.70
C ARG A 59 -7.60 -2.43 -6.98
N ILE A 60 -6.62 -2.80 -7.79
CA ILE A 60 -5.57 -1.92 -8.31
C ILE A 60 -5.87 -1.58 -9.76
N LEU A 61 -6.01 -0.28 -10.02
CA LEU A 61 -5.85 0.28 -11.36
C LEU A 61 -4.51 1.01 -11.38
N PHE A 62 -3.79 0.91 -12.49
CA PHE A 62 -2.57 1.67 -12.69
C PHE A 62 -2.66 2.40 -14.02
N ASP A 63 -2.90 3.70 -13.92
CA ASP A 63 -2.96 4.65 -15.01
C ASP A 63 -2.05 5.83 -14.66
N GLU A 64 -1.29 6.34 -15.62
CA GLU A 64 -0.38 7.49 -15.45
C GLU A 64 0.52 7.49 -14.18
N ALA A 65 0.98 6.31 -13.71
CA ALA A 65 1.79 6.16 -12.50
C ALA A 65 1.06 6.23 -11.14
N GLU A 66 -0.27 6.07 -11.11
CA GLU A 66 -1.07 6.08 -9.89
C GLU A 66 -1.69 4.71 -9.57
N VAL A 67 -1.54 4.23 -8.33
CA VAL A 67 -2.21 3.01 -7.83
C VAL A 67 -3.54 3.33 -7.17
N PHE A 68 -4.64 3.11 -7.86
CA PHE A 68 -5.97 3.27 -7.28
C PHE A 68 -6.35 2.03 -6.49
N ILE A 69 -6.69 2.16 -5.19
CA ILE A 69 -7.12 1.05 -4.32
C ILE A 69 -8.62 1.18 -4.04
N TYR A 70 -9.42 0.28 -4.60
CA TYR A 70 -10.87 0.27 -4.35
C TYR A 70 -11.21 -0.74 -3.25
N PRO A 71 -11.75 -0.32 -2.09
CA PRO A 71 -12.49 -1.23 -1.24
C PRO A 71 -13.70 -1.74 -2.03
N ILE A 72 -13.87 -3.06 -2.15
CA ILE A 72 -14.87 -3.65 -3.05
C ILE A 72 -16.26 -3.76 -2.42
N ASP A 73 -16.38 -3.42 -1.13
CA ASP A 73 -17.67 -3.33 -0.45
C ASP A 73 -18.59 -2.27 -1.10
N GLU A 74 -19.75 -2.74 -1.56
CA GLU A 74 -20.68 -2.07 -2.50
C GLU A 74 -21.34 -0.75 -2.02
N LYS A 75 -20.86 -0.09 -0.97
CA LYS A 75 -21.44 1.19 -0.48
C LYS A 75 -20.43 2.25 -0.06
N ARG A 76 -19.13 2.06 -0.24
CA ARG A 76 -18.12 3.08 0.11
C ARG A 76 -17.50 3.69 -1.14
N CYS A 77 -17.37 5.02 -1.14
CA CYS A 77 -16.63 5.72 -2.19
C CYS A 77 -15.17 5.24 -2.19
N PRO A 78 -14.59 4.96 -3.37
CA PRO A 78 -13.23 4.48 -3.45
C PRO A 78 -12.22 5.51 -2.95
N VAL A 79 -11.25 5.06 -2.16
CA VAL A 79 -10.18 5.93 -1.65
C VAL A 79 -9.04 5.92 -2.65
N ARG A 80 -8.79 7.08 -3.26
CA ARG A 80 -7.79 7.23 -4.33
C ARG A 80 -6.41 7.54 -3.74
N TYR A 81 -5.47 6.64 -3.97
CA TYR A 81 -4.06 6.84 -3.64
C TYR A 81 -3.31 7.17 -4.93
N ALA A 82 -2.77 8.38 -5.03
CA ALA A 82 -1.77 8.68 -6.06
C ALA A 82 -0.45 8.14 -5.50
N MET A 83 0.05 7.01 -6.01
CA MET A 83 1.16 6.30 -5.38
C MET A 83 2.11 5.65 -6.41
N PRO A 84 3.43 5.88 -6.32
CA PRO A 84 4.43 5.14 -7.08
C PRO A 84 4.55 3.67 -6.61
N SER A 85 4.96 2.79 -7.52
CA SER A 85 4.97 1.32 -7.35
C SER A 85 5.79 0.79 -6.17
N LEU A 86 6.88 1.47 -5.77
CA LEU A 86 7.71 1.04 -4.63
C LEU A 86 6.95 1.11 -3.30
N GLN A 87 6.01 2.04 -3.17
CA GLN A 87 5.19 2.21 -1.98
C GLN A 87 4.04 1.20 -1.92
N LEU A 88 3.63 0.66 -3.07
CA LEU A 88 2.58 -0.33 -3.16
C LEU A 88 2.96 -1.62 -2.43
N GLU A 89 4.16 -2.16 -2.68
CA GLU A 89 4.60 -3.41 -2.03
C GLU A 89 4.62 -3.25 -0.50
N LYS A 90 5.13 -2.12 -0.01
CA LYS A 90 5.16 -1.81 1.43
C LYS A 90 3.76 -1.70 2.02
N LEU A 91 2.86 -1.01 1.32
CA LEU A 91 1.47 -0.89 1.74
C LEU A 91 0.83 -2.29 1.80
N LEU A 92 0.99 -3.12 0.78
CA LEU A 92 0.45 -4.47 0.76
C LEU A 92 1.02 -5.30 1.93
N ARG A 93 2.34 -5.28 2.14
CA ARG A 93 2.98 -5.98 3.26
C ARG A 93 2.46 -5.52 4.62
N ALA A 94 2.24 -4.23 4.79
CA ALA A 94 1.67 -3.69 6.01
C ALA A 94 0.22 -4.15 6.23
N ASN A 95 -0.52 -4.45 5.16
CA ASN A 95 -1.93 -4.84 5.20
C ASN A 95 -2.15 -6.34 4.94
N ARG A 96 -1.09 -7.15 5.04
CA ARG A 96 -1.12 -8.60 4.74
C ARG A 96 -2.12 -9.41 5.55
N ASP A 97 -2.46 -8.94 6.76
CA ASP A 97 -3.37 -9.64 7.67
C ASP A 97 -4.82 -9.20 7.49
N THR A 98 -5.05 -8.09 6.78
CA THR A 98 -6.38 -7.51 6.57
C THR A 98 -6.86 -7.70 5.15
N VAL A 99 -5.97 -7.55 4.15
CA VAL A 99 -6.29 -7.69 2.73
C VAL A 99 -6.17 -9.16 2.32
N VAL A 100 -7.31 -9.77 1.97
CA VAL A 100 -7.43 -11.18 1.60
C VAL A 100 -7.85 -11.37 0.14
N ASP A 101 -8.26 -10.31 -0.55
CA ASP A 101 -8.64 -10.34 -1.97
C ASP A 101 -8.00 -9.16 -2.71
N ILE A 102 -7.31 -9.46 -3.81
CA ILE A 102 -6.72 -8.46 -4.71
C ILE A 102 -7.18 -8.62 -6.15
N GLY A 103 -7.62 -7.53 -6.77
CA GLY A 103 -7.88 -7.43 -8.20
C GLY A 103 -6.84 -6.57 -8.91
N LEU A 104 -6.30 -7.05 -10.03
CA LEU A 104 -5.44 -6.28 -10.93
C LEU A 104 -6.17 -6.09 -12.26
N GLU A 105 -6.54 -4.86 -12.60
CA GLU A 105 -7.29 -4.55 -13.82
C GLU A 105 -6.51 -3.59 -14.72
N GLU A 106 -6.15 -4.07 -15.92
CA GLU A 106 -5.48 -3.31 -17.01
C GLU A 106 -4.25 -2.50 -16.58
N CYS A 107 -3.53 -2.97 -15.56
CA CYS A 107 -2.46 -2.18 -14.94
C CYS A 107 -1.25 -1.99 -15.88
N SER A 108 -0.75 -0.76 -15.99
CA SER A 108 0.40 -0.43 -16.84
C SER A 108 1.43 0.46 -16.12
N PRO A 109 2.72 0.10 -16.04
CA PRO A 109 3.33 -0.97 -16.83
C PRO A 109 3.21 -2.34 -16.13
N PRO A 110 2.98 -3.43 -16.89
CA PRO A 110 2.62 -4.74 -16.34
C PRO A 110 3.78 -5.42 -15.58
N HIS A 111 5.03 -5.01 -15.83
CA HIS A 111 6.21 -5.58 -15.18
C HIS A 111 6.33 -5.21 -13.69
N LEU A 112 5.52 -4.27 -13.21
CA LEU A 112 5.41 -3.96 -11.78
C LEU A 112 4.50 -4.96 -11.04
N PHE A 113 3.70 -5.71 -11.77
CA PHE A 113 2.74 -6.68 -11.26
C PHE A 113 3.35 -8.07 -11.41
N THR A 114 4.10 -8.47 -10.39
CA THR A 114 4.88 -9.72 -10.38
C THR A 114 4.47 -10.62 -9.22
N ASP A 115 4.98 -11.85 -9.22
CA ASP A 115 4.89 -12.76 -8.07
C ASP A 115 5.33 -12.10 -6.74
N GLN A 116 6.35 -11.23 -6.76
CA GLN A 116 6.84 -10.54 -5.56
C GLN A 116 5.78 -9.62 -4.95
N LEU A 117 4.96 -8.97 -5.79
CA LEU A 117 3.87 -8.11 -5.32
C LEU A 117 2.81 -8.94 -4.57
N LEU A 118 2.46 -10.12 -5.10
CA LEU A 118 1.51 -11.03 -4.45
C LEU A 118 2.09 -11.64 -3.17
N ASP A 119 3.39 -11.94 -3.16
CA ASP A 119 4.11 -12.45 -1.97
C ASP A 119 4.03 -11.48 -0.78
N ALA A 120 3.83 -10.17 -1.01
CA ALA A 120 3.62 -9.21 0.06
C ALA A 120 2.33 -9.43 0.87
N LEU A 121 1.30 -10.06 0.26
CA LEU A 121 0.02 -10.36 0.90
C LEU A 121 -0.08 -11.82 1.38
N LEU A 122 0.84 -12.69 0.98
CA LEU A 122 0.82 -14.09 1.41
C LEU A 122 1.31 -14.25 2.86
N PRO A 123 0.81 -15.24 3.61
CA PRO A 123 -0.19 -16.24 3.21
C PRO A 123 -1.65 -15.79 3.39
N GLY A 124 -1.93 -14.56 3.81
CA GLY A 124 -3.29 -14.08 4.10
C GLY A 124 -4.19 -13.93 2.87
N LEU A 125 -3.59 -13.83 1.68
CA LEU A 125 -4.31 -13.72 0.42
C LEU A 125 -5.08 -15.01 0.08
N THR A 126 -6.39 -14.88 -0.12
CA THR A 126 -7.30 -15.99 -0.43
C THR A 126 -7.88 -15.90 -1.85
N CYS A 127 -7.90 -14.70 -2.44
CA CYS A 127 -8.42 -14.48 -3.78
C CYS A 127 -7.50 -13.54 -4.58
N VAL A 128 -7.29 -13.89 -5.85
CA VAL A 128 -6.64 -13.02 -6.84
C VAL A 128 -7.51 -12.98 -8.09
N ARG A 129 -7.86 -11.77 -8.54
CA ARG A 129 -8.53 -11.52 -9.82
C ARG A 129 -7.57 -10.81 -10.77
N LEU A 130 -7.29 -11.42 -11.90
CA LEU A 130 -6.45 -10.84 -12.93
C LEU A 130 -7.30 -10.52 -14.15
N TRP A 131 -7.37 -9.24 -14.50
CA TRP A 131 -8.00 -8.76 -15.73
C TRP A 131 -6.95 -8.04 -16.57
N ASN A 132 -6.68 -8.60 -17.74
CA ASN A 132 -5.74 -8.05 -18.70
C ASN A 132 -6.27 -8.27 -20.11
N ASN A 133 -6.60 -7.19 -20.82
CA ASN A 133 -7.13 -7.23 -22.18
C ASN A 133 -6.01 -7.33 -23.26
N GLY A 134 -4.75 -7.49 -22.85
CA GLY A 134 -3.59 -7.62 -23.72
C GLY A 134 -2.95 -6.30 -24.17
N LYS A 135 -3.60 -5.14 -23.94
CA LYS A 135 -3.08 -3.84 -24.40
C LYS A 135 -1.80 -3.40 -23.68
N SER A 136 -1.69 -3.74 -22.39
CA SER A 136 -0.57 -3.31 -21.55
C SER A 136 0.60 -4.29 -21.57
N GLY A 137 0.49 -5.46 -22.21
CA GLY A 137 1.44 -6.57 -22.13
C GLY A 137 1.08 -7.57 -21.02
N ASN A 138 1.94 -8.57 -20.75
CA ASN A 138 1.65 -9.64 -19.78
C ASN A 138 2.16 -9.28 -18.37
N TYR A 139 1.38 -9.59 -17.34
CA TYR A 139 1.85 -9.50 -15.94
C TYR A 139 2.94 -10.54 -15.66
N GLY A 140 3.87 -10.22 -14.77
CA GLY A 140 4.90 -11.14 -14.28
C GLY A 140 4.42 -12.08 -13.18
N ILE A 141 3.13 -12.40 -13.15
CA ILE A 141 2.51 -13.32 -12.20
C ILE A 141 2.48 -14.71 -12.83
N SER A 142 3.05 -15.68 -12.14
CA SER A 142 3.15 -17.06 -12.62
C SER A 142 2.22 -18.00 -11.86
N ASP A 143 2.04 -19.21 -12.41
CA ASP A 143 1.30 -20.29 -11.75
C ASP A 143 1.85 -20.62 -10.36
N ARG A 144 3.12 -20.29 -10.08
CA ARG A 144 3.71 -20.48 -8.75
C ARG A 144 2.94 -19.72 -7.67
N SER A 145 2.57 -18.47 -7.92
CA SER A 145 1.83 -17.65 -6.95
C SER A 145 0.38 -18.07 -6.88
N ILE A 146 -0.24 -18.39 -8.03
CA ILE A 146 -1.62 -18.89 -8.10
C ILE A 146 -1.77 -20.18 -7.28
N ASN A 147 -0.83 -21.11 -7.40
CA ASN A 147 -0.83 -22.36 -6.66
C ASN A 147 -0.65 -22.19 -5.13
N LYS A 148 -0.14 -21.04 -4.66
CA LYS A 148 -0.07 -20.75 -3.22
C LYS A 148 -1.43 -20.39 -2.63
N LEU A 149 -2.40 -19.95 -3.46
CA LEU A 149 -3.76 -19.60 -3.06
C LEU A 149 -4.70 -20.81 -3.01
N ALA A 150 -4.39 -21.85 -3.77
CA ALA A 150 -5.22 -23.05 -3.90
C ALA A 150 -4.97 -24.10 -2.79
N ARG A 151 -4.23 -23.75 -1.73
CA ARG A 151 -3.85 -24.62 -0.62
C ARG A 151 -4.54 -24.21 0.66
#